data_AF-A0A817AIX7-F1
#
_entry.id   AF-A0A817AIX7-F1
#
_cell.length_a   1.000
_cell.length_b   1.000
_cell.length_c   1.000
_cell.angle_alpha   90.00
_cell.angle_beta   90.00
_cell.angle_gamma   90.00
#
_symmetry.space_group_name_H-M   'P 1'
#
loop_
_entity.id
_entity.type
_entity.pdbx_description
1 polymer ?
#
loop_
_entity_poly.entity_id
_entity_poly.type
_entity_poly.pdbx_seq_one_letter_code
_entity_poly.pdbx_strand_id
1 'polypeptide(L)'
;GLRKGDIVIYPAFLKHFDRNLFGSNPYGYEYDRFIKKPNQPKAPSIMIFGCGSHTCPGRFTVMNQIKILVALIIQHTNIEFINMTEKDKENYRKKLPYDCSTFVSGSGPQKGYEHKFDIKYSYKTSIPNNM
;
A
#
# COMPACT_ATOMS: atom_id res chain seq x y z
N GLY A 1 -15.14 32.52 -0.98
CA GLY A 1 -15.12 32.22 0.47
C GLY A 1 -16.07 31.08 0.75
N LEU A 2 -15.70 30.17 1.64
CA LEU A 2 -16.55 29.04 2.07
C LEU A 2 -17.73 29.56 2.90
N ARG A 3 -18.93 29.03 2.66
CA ARG A 3 -20.18 29.41 3.30
C ARG A 3 -20.70 28.28 4.19
N LYS A 4 -21.55 28.63 5.15
CA LYS A 4 -22.24 27.63 5.99
C LYS A 4 -23.13 26.76 5.10
N GLY A 5 -22.97 25.44 5.20
CA GLY A 5 -23.68 24.46 4.38
C GLY A 5 -22.87 23.95 3.18
N ASP A 6 -21.72 24.54 2.88
CA ASP A 6 -20.83 24.02 1.85
C ASP A 6 -20.24 22.67 2.28
N ILE A 7 -20.21 21.72 1.34
CA ILE A 7 -19.53 20.44 1.53
C ILE A 7 -18.05 20.64 1.23
N VAL A 8 -17.19 20.37 2.21
CA VAL A 8 -15.74 20.41 2.04
C VAL A 8 -15.22 18.99 1.91
N ILE A 9 -14.57 18.69 0.79
CA ILE A 9 -13.92 17.41 0.54
C ILE A 9 -12.42 17.61 0.58
N TYR A 10 -11.73 16.75 1.32
CA TYR A 10 -10.28 16.72 1.36
C TYR A 10 -9.75 15.41 0.76
N PRO A 11 -9.34 15.41 -0.52
CA PRO A 11 -8.91 14.20 -1.21
C PRO A 11 -7.51 13.80 -0.76
N ALA A 12 -7.43 12.87 0.19
CA ALA A 12 -6.16 12.37 0.73
C ALA A 12 -5.21 11.84 -0.36
N PHE A 13 -5.76 11.20 -1.41
CA PHE A 13 -5.01 10.69 -2.55
C PHE A 13 -4.18 11.77 -3.23
N LEU A 14 -4.74 12.96 -3.51
CA LEU A 14 -3.99 14.02 -4.19
C LEU A 14 -2.76 14.45 -3.39
N LYS A 15 -2.86 14.46 -2.06
CA LYS A 15 -1.71 14.75 -1.18
C LYS A 15 -0.67 13.65 -1.25
N HIS A 16 -1.08 12.37 -1.28
CA HIS A 16 -0.18 11.22 -1.29
C HIS A 16 0.72 11.16 -2.54
N PHE A 17 0.34 11.86 -3.62
CA PHE A 17 1.14 11.98 -4.84
C PHE A 17 1.82 13.35 -5.01
N ASP A 18 1.81 14.21 -3.99
CA ASP A 18 2.46 15.53 -4.05
C ASP A 18 3.99 15.40 -3.98
N ARG A 19 4.67 15.88 -5.03
CA ARG A 19 6.13 15.86 -5.17
C ARG A 19 6.84 16.70 -4.09
N ASN A 20 6.20 17.76 -3.60
CA ASN A 20 6.77 18.60 -2.54
C ASN A 20 6.81 17.88 -1.18
N LEU A 21 5.89 16.92 -0.98
CA LEU A 21 5.79 16.15 0.25
C LEU A 21 6.51 14.80 0.18
N PHE A 22 6.45 14.14 -0.98
CA PHE A 22 6.93 12.77 -1.16
C PHE A 22 8.15 12.66 -2.09
N GLY A 23 8.72 13.76 -2.58
CA GLY A 23 9.95 13.76 -3.38
C GLY A 23 9.71 13.62 -4.89
N SER A 24 10.78 13.37 -5.65
CA SER A 24 10.78 13.38 -7.12
C SER A 24 9.94 12.26 -7.75
N ASN A 25 9.75 11.15 -7.05
CA ASN A 25 9.06 9.96 -7.56
C ASN A 25 7.90 9.54 -6.62
N PRO A 26 6.81 10.33 -6.55
CA PRO A 26 5.69 10.04 -5.65
C PRO A 26 4.81 8.87 -6.14
N TYR A 27 4.92 8.49 -7.42
CA TYR A 27 4.18 7.37 -8.01
C TYR A 27 4.90 6.02 -7.86
N GLY A 28 6.20 6.04 -7.56
CA GLY A 28 7.00 4.85 -7.38
C GLY A 28 7.05 4.36 -5.95
N TYR A 29 7.27 3.05 -5.80
CA TYR A 29 7.55 2.44 -4.51
C TYR A 29 8.99 2.73 -4.08
N GLU A 30 9.16 3.37 -2.92
CA GLU A 30 10.45 3.62 -2.27
C GLU A 30 10.36 3.17 -0.81
N TYR A 31 11.08 2.10 -0.46
CA TYR A 31 10.97 1.45 0.84
C TYR A 31 11.47 2.34 2.01
N ASP A 32 12.41 3.25 1.74
CA ASP A 32 13.06 4.11 2.73
C ASP A 32 12.42 5.52 2.82
N ARG A 33 11.34 5.79 2.08
CA ARG A 33 10.69 7.12 1.98
C ARG A 33 10.35 7.73 3.35
N PHE A 34 10.03 6.88 4.32
CA PHE A 34 9.58 7.27 5.66
C PHE A 34 10.66 7.19 6.74
N ILE A 35 11.89 6.84 6.37
CA ILE A 35 13.03 6.93 7.28
C ILE A 35 13.35 8.41 7.49
N LYS A 36 13.45 8.85 8.76
CA LYS A 36 13.65 10.27 9.12
C LYS A 36 14.85 10.86 8.39
N LYS A 37 14.60 11.81 7.48
CA LYS A 37 15.64 12.63 6.82
C LYS A 37 15.65 14.05 7.43
N PRO A 38 16.80 14.73 7.53
CA PRO A 38 16.91 16.04 8.20
C PRO A 38 15.97 17.13 7.64
N ASN A 39 15.57 17.03 6.38
CA ASN A 39 14.68 17.99 5.69
C ASN A 39 13.29 17.41 5.38
N GLN A 40 12.84 16.36 6.08
CA GLN A 40 11.56 15.74 5.79
C GLN A 40 10.39 16.59 6.33
N PRO A 41 9.33 16.83 5.52
CA PRO A 41 8.15 17.58 5.97
C PRO A 41 7.53 16.95 7.23
N LYS A 42 7.24 17.78 8.24
CA LYS A 42 6.77 17.35 9.57
C LYS A 42 5.25 17.16 9.70
N ALA A 43 4.48 17.56 8.68
CA ALA A 43 3.01 17.42 8.69
C ALA A 43 2.58 15.95 8.49
N PRO A 44 1.38 15.52 8.93
CA PRO A 44 0.85 14.21 8.56
C PRO A 44 0.60 14.19 7.04
N SER A 45 1.63 13.79 6.31
CA SER A 45 1.63 13.68 4.85
C SER A 45 0.83 12.45 4.43
N ILE A 46 0.84 11.40 5.24
CA ILE A 46 0.03 10.18 5.07
C ILE A 46 -1.26 10.26 5.87
N MET A 47 -2.38 9.97 5.22
CA MET A 47 -3.73 10.01 5.80
C MET A 47 -4.57 8.82 5.32
N ILE A 48 -3.95 7.65 5.18
CA ILE A 48 -4.62 6.39 4.80
C ILE A 48 -5.69 5.96 5.82
N PHE A 49 -5.64 6.49 7.04
CA PHE A 49 -6.58 6.25 8.12
C PHE A 49 -7.41 7.50 8.48
N GLY A 50 -7.48 8.50 7.60
CA GLY A 50 -8.07 9.80 7.92
C GLY A 50 -7.16 10.67 8.78
N CYS A 51 -7.72 11.72 9.38
CA CYS A 51 -6.99 12.70 10.20
C CYS A 51 -7.93 13.35 11.24
N GLY A 52 -7.35 13.90 12.32
CA GLY A 52 -8.10 14.65 13.34
C GLY A 52 -9.08 13.79 14.15
N SER A 53 -10.24 14.36 14.46
CA SER A 53 -11.32 13.72 15.24
C SER A 53 -11.92 12.48 14.58
N HIS A 54 -11.81 12.38 13.25
CA HIS A 54 -12.34 11.26 12.46
C HIS A 54 -11.24 10.30 11.99
N THR A 55 -10.11 10.25 12.70
CA THR A 55 -9.06 9.26 12.44
C THR A 55 -9.58 7.86 12.76
N CYS A 56 -9.35 6.89 11.87
CA CYS A 56 -9.77 5.51 12.04
C CYS A 56 -9.27 4.94 13.39
N PRO A 57 -10.17 4.47 14.27
CA PRO A 57 -9.78 3.91 15.56
C PRO A 57 -9.02 2.59 15.40
N GLY A 58 -9.28 1.83 14.32
CA GLY A 58 -8.64 0.54 14.03
C GLY A 58 -7.22 0.61 13.47
N ARG A 59 -6.66 1.82 13.24
CA ARG A 59 -5.34 1.99 12.60
C ARG A 59 -4.22 1.19 13.26
N PHE A 60 -4.21 1.09 14.59
CA PHE A 60 -3.16 0.37 15.31
C PHE A 60 -3.31 -1.14 15.16
N THR A 61 -4.54 -1.64 15.26
CA THR A 61 -4.86 -3.06 15.07
C THR A 61 -4.47 -3.52 13.66
N VAL A 62 -4.89 -2.77 12.62
CA VAL A 62 -4.56 -3.09 11.23
C VAL A 62 -3.05 -3.07 11.00
N MET A 63 -2.34 -2.04 11.49
CA MET A 63 -0.88 -1.97 11.34
C MET A 63 -0.17 -3.13 12.05
N ASN A 64 -0.64 -3.55 13.22
CA ASN A 64 -0.05 -4.69 13.92
C ASN A 64 -0.34 -6.01 13.20
N GLN A 65 -1.55 -6.23 12.71
CA GLN A 65 -1.90 -7.41 11.94
C GLN A 65 -1.05 -7.54 10.67
N ILE A 66 -0.87 -6.45 9.92
CA ILE A 66 -0.01 -6.43 8.73
C ILE A 66 1.43 -6.76 9.09
N LYS A 67 1.98 -6.15 10.15
CA LYS A 67 3.35 -6.42 10.60
C LYS A 67 3.53 -7.88 10.99
N ILE A 68 2.60 -8.46 11.75
CA ILE A 68 2.64 -9.86 12.17
C ILE A 68 2.59 -10.77 10.95
N LEU A 69 1.66 -10.53 10.02
CA LEU A 69 1.53 -11.30 8.79
C LEU A 69 2.84 -11.29 7.99
N VAL A 70 3.39 -10.09 7.73
CA VAL A 70 4.63 -9.93 6.97
C VAL A 70 5.81 -10.59 7.70
N ALA A 71 5.90 -10.45 9.02
CA ALA A 71 6.94 -11.09 9.81
C ALA A 71 6.88 -12.62 9.72
N LEU A 72 5.68 -13.21 9.87
CA LEU A 72 5.48 -14.66 9.77
C LEU A 72 5.86 -15.17 8.37
N ILE A 73 5.45 -14.45 7.33
CA ILE A 73 5.80 -14.77 5.94
C ILE A 73 7.33 -14.77 5.78
N ILE A 74 8.02 -13.70 6.18
CA ILE A 74 9.48 -13.59 6.01
C ILE A 74 10.23 -14.62 6.85
N GLN A 75 9.77 -14.91 8.07
CA GLN A 75 10.46 -15.81 8.98
C GLN A 75 10.29 -17.28 8.60
N HIS A 76 9.10 -17.70 8.18
CA HIS A 76 8.78 -19.12 8.01
C HIS A 76 8.72 -19.58 6.57
N THR A 77 8.75 -18.67 5.59
CA THR A 77 8.65 -19.02 4.17
C THR A 77 9.81 -18.48 3.35
N ASN A 78 10.19 -19.21 2.32
CA ASN A 78 10.95 -18.68 1.19
C ASN A 78 9.94 -18.36 0.10
N ILE A 79 9.86 -17.09 -0.31
CA ILE A 79 8.93 -16.63 -1.34
C ILE A 79 9.75 -16.18 -2.54
N GLU A 80 9.42 -16.75 -3.69
CA GLU A 80 9.97 -16.35 -4.98
C GLU A 80 8.84 -15.89 -5.89
N PHE A 81 9.05 -14.75 -6.54
CA PHE A 81 8.18 -14.31 -7.62
C PHE A 81 8.40 -15.21 -8.84
N ILE A 82 7.32 -15.77 -9.39
CA ILE A 82 7.40 -16.50 -10.64
C ILE A 82 7.46 -15.45 -11.76
N ASN A 83 8.46 -15.58 -12.65
CA ASN A 83 8.61 -14.67 -13.78
C ASN A 83 7.41 -14.82 -14.72
N MET A 84 6.64 -13.73 -14.86
CA MET A 84 5.56 -13.65 -15.83
C MET A 84 6.11 -13.70 -17.26
N THR A 85 5.46 -14.46 -18.14
CA THR A 85 5.77 -14.40 -19.57
C THR A 85 5.30 -13.08 -20.17
N GLU A 86 5.80 -12.68 -21.35
CA GLU A 86 5.35 -11.46 -22.03
C GLU A 86 3.84 -11.49 -22.34
N LYS A 87 3.31 -12.69 -22.62
CA LYS A 87 1.87 -12.89 -22.84
C LYS A 87 1.07 -12.65 -21.55
N ASP A 88 1.60 -13.06 -20.40
CA ASP A 88 0.98 -12.81 -19.10
C ASP A 88 1.01 -11.33 -18.77
N LYS A 89 2.13 -10.65 -18.99
CA LYS A 89 2.27 -9.19 -18.79
C LYS A 89 1.29 -8.40 -19.64
N GLU A 90 1.15 -8.76 -20.92
CA GLU A 90 0.19 -8.15 -21.85
C GLU A 90 -1.26 -8.34 -21.37
N ASN A 91 -1.62 -9.55 -20.94
CA ASN A 91 -2.93 -9.86 -20.38
C ASN A 91 -3.19 -9.11 -19.06
N TYR A 92 -2.17 -8.98 -18.20
CA TYR A 92 -2.24 -8.18 -16.97
C TYR A 92 -2.48 -6.71 -17.27
N ARG A 93 -1.72 -6.12 -18.20
CA ARG A 93 -1.87 -4.71 -18.61
C ARG A 93 -3.25 -4.40 -19.16
N LYS A 94 -3.83 -5.31 -19.95
CA LYS A 94 -5.19 -5.18 -20.49
C LYS A 94 -6.28 -5.31 -19.41
N LYS A 95 -5.99 -6.00 -18.31
CA LYS A 95 -6.91 -6.17 -17.17
C LYS A 95 -6.82 -5.05 -16.14
N LEU A 96 -5.77 -4.25 -16.14
CA LEU A 96 -5.57 -3.20 -15.13
C LEU A 96 -6.59 -2.07 -15.34
N PRO A 97 -7.55 -1.88 -14.41
CA PRO A 97 -8.57 -0.86 -14.54
C PRO A 97 -8.13 0.34 -13.71
N TYR A 98 -7.09 1.06 -14.14
CA TYR A 98 -6.87 2.39 -13.56
C TYR A 98 -7.80 3.38 -14.27
N ASP A 99 -9.05 3.39 -13.83
CA ASP A 99 -9.82 4.62 -13.86
C ASP A 99 -9.61 5.34 -12.52
N CYS A 100 -8.92 6.48 -12.58
CA CYS A 100 -8.60 7.34 -11.45
C CYS A 100 -9.86 7.89 -10.73
N SER A 101 -11.06 7.70 -11.31
CA SER A 101 -12.34 8.21 -10.81
C SER A 101 -12.94 7.48 -9.59
N THR A 102 -12.45 6.28 -9.23
CA THR A 102 -13.11 5.40 -8.23
C THR A 102 -12.42 5.30 -6.88
N PHE A 103 -11.37 6.09 -6.63
CA PHE A 103 -10.60 6.05 -5.37
C PHE A 103 -11.33 6.74 -4.20
N VAL A 104 -12.38 6.10 -3.68
CA VAL A 104 -12.81 6.32 -2.29
C VAL A 104 -11.94 5.41 -1.42
N SER A 105 -11.43 5.94 -0.32
CA SER A 105 -10.51 5.27 0.61
C SER A 105 -10.88 3.81 0.90
N GLY A 106 -10.22 2.85 0.24
CA GLY A 106 -10.44 1.41 0.41
C GLY A 106 -11.37 0.74 -0.61
N SER A 107 -11.97 1.48 -1.54
CA SER A 107 -12.68 0.92 -2.68
C SER A 107 -11.66 0.33 -3.65
N GLY A 108 -11.43 -0.98 -3.54
CA GLY A 108 -10.97 -1.75 -4.69
C GLY A 108 -11.95 -1.56 -5.86
N PRO A 109 -11.56 -2.00 -7.06
CA PRO A 109 -12.44 -1.92 -8.21
C PRO A 109 -13.82 -2.56 -7.89
N GLN A 110 -14.92 -1.95 -8.36
CA GLN A 110 -16.29 -2.39 -8.02
C GLN A 110 -16.65 -3.79 -8.52
N LYS A 111 -15.82 -4.36 -9.42
CA LYS A 111 -15.91 -5.73 -9.88
C LYS A 111 -14.75 -6.48 -9.23
N GLY A 112 -14.97 -7.64 -8.62
CA GLY A 112 -13.87 -8.43 -8.07
C GLY A 112 -12.89 -8.81 -9.18
N TYR A 113 -11.67 -8.28 -9.16
CA TYR A 113 -10.61 -8.68 -10.06
C TYR A 113 -9.72 -9.68 -9.33
N GLU A 114 -9.64 -10.89 -9.87
CA GLU A 114 -8.71 -11.90 -9.41
C GLU A 114 -7.32 -11.55 -9.98
N HIS A 115 -6.45 -11.00 -9.15
CA HIS A 115 -5.03 -10.89 -9.46
C HIS A 115 -4.35 -12.20 -9.07
N LYS A 116 -3.93 -12.99 -10.06
CA LYS A 116 -3.25 -14.27 -9.86
C LYS A 116 -1.74 -14.06 -9.78
N PHE A 117 -1.23 -13.77 -8.59
CA PHE A 117 0.21 -13.78 -8.39
C PHE A 117 0.65 -15.23 -8.24
N ASP A 118 1.36 -15.71 -9.25
CA ASP A 118 2.05 -16.98 -9.15
C ASP A 118 3.26 -16.79 -8.22
N ILE A 119 3.15 -17.36 -7.03
CA ILE A 119 4.19 -17.32 -6.00
C ILE A 119 4.62 -18.76 -5.75
N LYS A 120 5.93 -19.00 -5.83
CA LYS A 120 6.51 -20.23 -5.31
C LYS A 120 6.85 -19.99 -3.84
N TYR A 121 6.32 -20.83 -2.95
CA TYR A 121 6.67 -20.76 -1.54
C TYR A 121 7.13 -22.12 -1.01
N SER A 122 8.09 -22.09 -0.09
CA SER A 122 8.50 -23.26 0.69
C SER A 122 8.66 -22.89 2.16
N TYR A 123 8.38 -23.81 3.07
CA TYR A 123 8.61 -23.58 4.50
C TYR A 123 10.09 -23.70 4.82
N LYS A 124 10.62 -22.79 5.63
CA LYS A 124 11.97 -22.93 6.19
C LYS A 124 11.90 -24.05 7.24
N THR A 125 12.51 -25.20 6.96
CA THR A 125 12.59 -26.30 7.92
C THR A 125 13.56 -25.93 9.03
N SER A 126 13.04 -25.56 10.20
CA SER A 126 13.81 -25.45 11.43
C SER A 126 13.99 -26.84 12.04
N ILE A 127 14.95 -27.61 11.54
CA ILE A 127 15.57 -28.66 12.33
C ILE A 127 17.07 -28.38 12.32
N PRO A 128 17.65 -27.78 13.37
CA PRO A 128 19.07 -27.93 13.59
C PRO A 128 19.34 -29.42 13.79
N ASN A 129 19.98 -30.05 12.81
CA ASN A 129 20.62 -31.35 12.99
C ASN A 129 21.79 -31.15 13.96
N ASN A 130 21.52 -31.19 15.26
CA ASN A 130 22.50 -31.44 16.32
C ASN A 130 21.73 -31.69 17.63
N MET A 131 21.41 -32.96 17.87
CA MET A 131 21.21 -33.53 19.19
C MET A 131 22.05 -34.80 19.27
#